data_AF-A0A7C1ZBQ2-F1
#
_entry.id   AF-A0A7C1ZBQ2-F1
#
_cell.length_a   1.000
_cell.length_b   1.000
_cell.length_c   1.000
_cell.angle_alpha   90.00
_cell.angle_beta   90.00
_cell.angle_gamma   90.00
#
_symmetry.space_group_name_H-M   'P 1'
#
loop_
_entity.id
_entity.type
_entity.pdbx_description
1 polymer ?
#
loop_
_entity_poly.entity_id
_entity_poly.type
_entity_poly.pdbx_seq_one_letter_code
_entity_poly.pdbx_strand_id
1 'polypeptide(L)'
;MESLIFLDFNRNIFEIVELINHRHDRMMHYPGSGVGGHCLTKDPHLLVYGHRTYTEHKYDSKILLKSSTTNAISLAKAILTSL
;
A
#
# COMPACT_ATOMS: atom_id res chain seq x y z
N MET A 1 0.56 1.15 4.69
CA MET A 1 -0.42 1.88 3.84
C MET A 1 -0.23 3.35 4.18
N GLU A 2 0.21 4.16 3.21
CA GLU A 2 0.63 5.53 3.46
C GLU A 2 -0.56 6.50 3.48
N SER A 3 -0.46 7.54 4.31
CA SER A 3 -1.49 8.57 4.51
C SER A 3 -1.14 9.90 3.84
N LEU A 4 -0.31 9.87 2.79
CA LEU A 4 0.31 11.06 2.18
C LEU A 4 -0.66 12.21 1.92
N ILE A 5 -1.84 11.89 1.36
CA ILE A 5 -2.89 12.88 1.09
C ILE A 5 -3.34 13.58 2.37
N PHE A 6 -3.47 12.86 3.48
CA PHE A 6 -3.91 13.43 4.75
C PHE A 6 -2.83 14.32 5.38
N LEU A 7 -1.55 14.01 5.17
CA LEU A 7 -0.46 14.90 5.57
C LEU A 7 -0.53 16.22 4.80
N ASP A 8 -0.73 16.17 3.48
CA ASP A 8 -0.79 17.36 2.63
C ASP A 8 -2.00 18.26 2.96
N PHE A 9 -3.09 17.68 3.45
CA PHE A 9 -4.29 18.42 3.89
C PHE A 9 -4.33 18.73 5.40
N ASN A 10 -3.25 18.45 6.14
CA ASN A 10 -3.17 18.62 7.59
C ASN A 10 -4.38 17.96 8.32
N ARG A 11 -4.64 16.68 8.00
CA ARG A 11 -5.69 15.86 8.59
C ARG A 11 -5.09 14.66 9.33
N ASN A 12 -5.75 14.28 10.42
CA ASN A 12 -5.38 13.11 11.20
C ASN A 12 -5.87 11.84 10.50
N ILE A 13 -4.94 11.02 10.00
CA ILE A 13 -5.27 9.76 9.33
C ILE A 13 -5.98 8.76 10.27
N PHE A 14 -5.68 8.76 11.56
CA PHE A 14 -6.25 7.77 12.49
C PHE A 14 -7.76 7.96 12.64
N GLU A 15 -8.24 9.20 12.65
CA GLU A 15 -9.69 9.52 12.62
C GLU A 15 -10.34 9.03 11.32
N ILE A 16 -9.64 9.15 10.19
CA ILE A 16 -10.17 8.68 8.90
C ILE A 16 -10.26 7.15 8.86
N VAL A 17 -9.27 6.44 9.41
CA VAL A 17 -9.30 4.97 9.52
C VAL A 17 -10.47 4.53 10.38
N GLU A 18 -10.71 5.20 11.50
CA GLU A 18 -11.88 4.95 12.36
C GLU A 18 -13.20 5.18 11.60
N LEU A 19 -13.31 6.30 10.87
CA LEU A 19 -14.45 6.61 10.01
C LEU A 19 -14.70 5.55 8.93
N ILE A 20 -13.64 5.02 8.30
CA ILE A 20 -13.75 3.98 7.27
C ILE A 20 -14.21 2.65 7.89
N ASN A 21 -13.72 2.33 9.09
CA ASN A 21 -14.00 1.09 9.82
C ASN A 21 -15.37 1.06 10.49
N HIS A 22 -16.09 2.19 10.58
CA HIS A 22 -17.51 2.19 10.97
C HIS A 22 -18.38 1.37 10.01
N ARG A 23 -17.92 1.13 8.78
CA ARG A 23 -18.58 0.21 7.85
C ARG A 23 -18.17 -1.23 8.19
N HIS A 24 -19.15 -2.08 8.51
CA HIS A 24 -18.94 -3.44 9.02
C HIS A 24 -18.12 -4.38 8.12
N ASP A 25 -18.08 -4.13 6.80
CA ASP A 25 -17.34 -4.92 5.81
C ASP A 25 -15.94 -4.38 5.52
N ARG A 26 -15.48 -3.38 6.29
CA ARG A 26 -14.13 -2.81 6.12
C ARG A 26 -13.32 -2.91 7.41
N MET A 27 -12.10 -3.39 7.24
CA MET A 27 -11.06 -3.38 8.27
C MET A 27 -9.79 -2.81 7.65
N MET A 28 -9.70 -1.49 7.61
CA MET A 28 -8.53 -0.77 7.16
C MET A 28 -7.41 -0.93 8.19
N HIS A 29 -6.26 -1.43 7.73
CA HIS A 29 -5.07 -1.56 8.55
C HIS A 29 -4.51 -0.20 8.97
N TYR A 30 -3.80 -0.20 10.09
CA TYR A 30 -3.13 1.01 10.57
C TYR A 30 -2.12 1.54 9.54
N PRO A 31 -2.10 2.87 9.32
CA PRO A 31 -1.12 3.52 8.48
C PRO A 31 0.25 3.49 9.15
N GLY A 32 1.31 3.52 8.35
CA GLY A 32 2.69 3.51 8.85
C GLY A 32 3.68 3.82 7.73
N SER A 33 4.98 3.83 8.09
CA SER A 33 6.11 4.13 7.20
C SER A 33 6.21 3.20 5.98
N GLY A 34 5.61 2.01 6.07
CA GLY A 34 5.62 1.00 5.02
C GLY A 34 5.43 -0.37 5.63
N VAL A 35 5.19 -1.37 4.79
CA VAL A 35 5.23 -2.79 5.15
C VAL A 35 6.60 -3.35 4.78
N GLY A 36 7.20 -4.10 5.70
CA GLY A 36 8.46 -4.80 5.48
C GLY A 36 8.27 -6.32 5.43
N GLY A 37 9.39 -7.03 5.54
CA GLY A 37 9.41 -8.49 5.59
C GLY A 37 9.39 -9.16 4.21
N HIS A 38 9.57 -10.47 4.23
CA HIS A 38 9.83 -11.26 3.02
C HIS A 38 8.60 -11.40 2.11
N CYS A 39 7.40 -11.61 2.68
CA CYS A 39 6.21 -11.96 1.90
C CYS A 39 5.61 -10.75 1.18
N LEU A 40 5.20 -9.71 1.92
CA LEU A 40 4.47 -8.57 1.34
C LEU A 40 5.26 -7.82 0.26
N THR A 41 6.59 -7.85 0.34
CA THR A 41 7.47 -7.19 -0.64
C THR A 41 7.62 -8.00 -1.93
N LYS A 42 7.61 -9.33 -1.86
CA LYS A 42 7.83 -10.22 -3.03
C LYS A 42 6.53 -10.64 -3.71
N ASP A 43 5.47 -10.83 -2.94
CA ASP A 43 4.24 -11.45 -3.40
C ASP A 43 3.63 -10.71 -4.59
N PRO A 44 3.57 -9.37 -4.64
CA PRO A 44 3.05 -8.67 -5.82
C PRO A 44 3.85 -8.96 -7.09
N HIS A 45 5.17 -9.09 -7.00
CA HIS A 45 6.02 -9.41 -8.14
C HIS A 45 5.83 -10.86 -8.59
N LEU A 46 5.75 -11.81 -7.64
CA LEU A 46 5.50 -13.22 -7.94
C LEU A 46 4.12 -13.44 -8.55
N LEU A 47 3.09 -12.76 -8.04
CA LEU A 47 1.73 -12.83 -8.58
C LEU A 47 1.66 -12.27 -9.98
N VAL A 48 2.29 -11.11 -10.23
CA VAL A 48 2.35 -10.52 -11.57
C VAL A 48 3.15 -11.40 -12.53
N TYR A 49 4.25 -12.00 -12.07
CA TYR A 49 5.02 -12.95 -12.87
C TYR A 49 4.17 -14.17 -13.25
N GLY A 50 3.55 -14.84 -12.26
CA GLY A 50 2.70 -15.99 -12.51
C GLY A 50 1.53 -15.66 -13.44
N HIS A 51 0.87 -14.52 -13.21
CA HIS A 51 -0.18 -14.02 -14.10
C HIS A 51 0.32 -13.80 -15.53
N ARG A 52 1.53 -13.24 -15.69
CA ARG A 52 2.22 -12.98 -16.97
C ARG A 52 2.86 -14.20 -17.63
N THR A 53 2.93 -15.34 -16.95
CA THR A 53 3.53 -16.57 -17.51
C THR A 53 2.50 -17.64 -17.78
N TYR A 54 1.44 -17.73 -16.97
CA TYR A 54 0.54 -18.89 -16.95
C TYR A 54 -0.93 -18.58 -17.27
N THR A 55 -1.27 -17.36 -17.70
CA THR A 55 -2.66 -16.98 -18.04
C THR A 55 -2.73 -16.32 -19.42
N GLU A 56 -3.94 -16.16 -19.97
CA GLU A 56 -4.17 -15.46 -21.24
C GLU A 56 -3.94 -13.92 -21.16
N HIS A 57 -3.45 -13.40 -20.03
CA HIS A 57 -3.18 -11.97 -19.79
C HIS A 57 -4.35 -11.03 -20.08
N LYS A 58 -5.57 -11.54 -19.95
CA LYS A 58 -6.80 -10.78 -20.25
C LYS A 58 -6.96 -9.50 -19.42
N TYR A 59 -6.30 -9.42 -18.26
CA TYR A 59 -6.32 -8.27 -17.37
C TYR A 59 -4.91 -7.83 -17.01
N ASP A 60 -4.69 -6.52 -16.90
CA ASP A 60 -3.41 -5.95 -16.46
C ASP A 60 -3.45 -5.62 -14.96
N SER A 61 -2.66 -6.34 -14.17
CA SER A 61 -2.58 -6.26 -12.71
C SER A 61 -1.66 -5.11 -12.23
N LYS A 62 -1.70 -3.94 -12.88
CA LYS A 62 -0.86 -2.78 -12.51
C LYS A 62 -0.95 -2.39 -11.04
N ILE A 63 -2.11 -2.61 -10.42
CA ILE A 63 -2.36 -2.31 -9.01
C ILE A 63 -1.43 -3.08 -8.07
N LEU A 64 -1.05 -4.31 -8.43
CA LEU A 64 -0.12 -5.13 -7.64
C LEU A 64 1.29 -4.54 -7.66
N LEU A 65 1.80 -4.12 -8.82
CA LEU A 65 3.10 -3.45 -8.87
C LEU A 65 3.03 -2.05 -8.23
N LYS A 66 1.89 -1.37 -8.33
CA LYS A 66 1.70 -0.06 -7.74
C LYS A 66 1.82 -0.14 -6.21
N SER A 67 1.33 -1.20 -5.56
CA SER A 67 1.47 -1.37 -4.11
C SER A 67 2.94 -1.42 -3.68
N SER A 68 3.81 -2.14 -4.40
CA SER A 68 5.26 -2.15 -4.15
C SER A 68 5.87 -0.76 -4.29
N THR A 69 5.50 -0.02 -5.34
CA THR A 69 6.04 1.34 -5.55
C THR A 69 5.58 2.34 -4.50
N THR A 70 4.30 2.30 -4.11
CA THR A 70 3.77 3.15 -3.05
C THR A 70 4.49 2.86 -1.73
N ASN A 71 4.68 1.59 -1.40
CA ASN A 71 5.41 1.19 -0.19
C ASN A 71 6.85 1.71 -0.14
N ALA A 72 7.56 1.68 -1.28
CA ALA A 72 8.92 2.22 -1.38
C ALA A 72 8.96 3.74 -1.21
N ILE A 73 8.00 4.46 -1.78
CA ILE A 73 7.85 5.91 -1.60
C ILE A 73 7.61 6.24 -0.13
N SER A 74 6.77 5.45 0.55
CA SER A 74 6.48 5.62 1.97
C SER A 74 7.71 5.52 2.84
N LEU A 75 8.50 4.48 2.61
CA LEU A 75 9.71 4.24 3.37
C LEU A 75 10.74 5.35 3.13
N ALA A 76 10.92 5.77 1.88
CA ALA A 76 11.83 6.85 1.52
C ALA A 76 11.44 8.18 2.18
N LYS A 77 10.15 8.51 2.19
CA LYS A 77 9.66 9.74 2.82
C LYS A 77 9.83 9.72 4.34
N ALA A 78 9.56 8.59 4.99
CA ALA A 78 9.79 8.44 6.42
C ALA A 78 11.25 8.68 6.81
N ILE A 79 12.21 8.18 6.01
CA ILE A 79 13.64 8.44 6.20
C ILE A 79 13.94 9.93 6.06
N LEU A 80 13.43 10.58 5.00
CA LEU A 80 13.65 12.01 4.74
C LEU A 80 13.07 12.91 5.84
N THR A 81 11.95 12.54 6.45
CA THR A 81 11.35 13.32 7.56
C THR A 81 12.05 13.11 8.90
N SER A 82 12.94 12.11 8.99
CA SER A 82 13.72 11.81 10.20
C SER A 82 15.15 12.38 10.18
N LEU A 83 15.52 13.07 9.10
CA LEU A 83 16.79 13.79 8.91
C LEU A 83 16.54 15.30 9.02
#